data_AF-A0A9E4PWU2-F1
#
_entry.id   AF-A0A9E4PWU2-F1
#
_cell.length_a   1.000
_cell.length_b   1.000
_cell.length_c   1.000
_cell.angle_alpha   90.00
_cell.angle_beta   90.00
_cell.angle_gamma   90.00
#
_symmetry.space_group_name_H-M   'P 1'
#
loop_
_entity.id
_entity.type
_entity.pdbx_description
1 polymer ?
#
loop_
_entity_poly.entity_id
_entity_poly.type
_entity_poly.pdbx_seq_one_letter_code
_entity_poly.pdbx_strand_id
1 'polypeptide(L)'
;MWEGQPADFDTYWQSALNDLERYPAAPEVEPLPIRSTDFATAYAVRLTSVGPYRLFGYLSIPRGGGPFPAIYYPPKYQSVLELIPQGSSNELRSRYVTFSLAGRGQRNSDQPFSAMFPGMLTEGIDDARNYIFRGVIADAVRGQEYLLSRPEVDRSRVVSVGNDVALMSAAMHQGASHLVCTPALFVDAMNQATRTGAYPLEEINDYLNTFPDRRRAVAESLGYMDLRGFAPKVQAATLLMADASGGLMDNDALQPVADAIRGQTTVHGSESSSYKD
;
A
#
# COMPACT_ATOMS: atom_id res chain seq x y z
N MET A 1 -15.82 -4.39 19.17
CA MET A 1 -15.43 -5.81 19.05
C MET A 1 -15.54 -6.14 17.57
N TRP A 2 -14.51 -6.72 16.95
CA TRP A 2 -14.52 -7.14 15.55
C TRP A 2 -15.70 -8.11 15.31
N GLU A 3 -16.62 -7.75 14.42
CA GLU A 3 -17.82 -8.55 14.13
C GLU A 3 -17.60 -9.59 13.02
N GLY A 4 -16.36 -9.74 12.55
CA GLY A 4 -16.05 -10.57 11.38
C GLY A 4 -15.88 -9.74 10.10
N GLN A 5 -15.36 -10.40 9.07
CA GLN A 5 -15.28 -9.83 7.73
C GLN A 5 -16.70 -9.56 7.20
N PRO A 6 -16.98 -8.40 6.56
CA PRO A 6 -18.26 -8.15 5.90
C PRO A 6 -18.60 -9.27 4.91
N ALA A 7 -19.86 -9.74 4.92
CA ALA A 7 -20.27 -10.91 4.12
C ALA A 7 -20.13 -10.70 2.61
N ASP A 8 -20.17 -9.45 2.15
CA ASP A 8 -20.03 -9.03 0.77
C ASP A 8 -18.63 -8.45 0.44
N PHE A 9 -17.63 -8.68 1.29
CA PHE A 9 -16.25 -8.17 1.11
C PHE A 9 -15.68 -8.42 -0.29
N ASP A 10 -15.85 -9.64 -0.81
CA ASP A 10 -15.36 -9.99 -2.14
C ASP A 10 -16.06 -9.20 -3.25
N THR A 11 -17.39 -9.05 -3.15
CA THR A 11 -18.18 -8.27 -4.10
C THR A 11 -17.82 -6.79 -4.02
N TYR A 12 -17.63 -6.26 -2.81
CA TYR A 12 -17.21 -4.89 -2.57
C TYR A 12 -15.87 -4.58 -3.25
N TRP A 13 -14.84 -5.41 -3.04
CA TRP A 13 -13.53 -5.18 -3.65
C TRP A 13 -13.49 -5.48 -5.16
N GLN A 14 -14.26 -6.47 -5.63
CA GLN A 14 -14.42 -6.68 -7.06
C GLN A 14 -15.07 -5.47 -7.74
N SER A 15 -16.01 -4.79 -7.08
CA SER A 15 -16.58 -3.55 -7.62
C SER A 15 -15.53 -2.45 -7.79
N ALA A 16 -14.57 -2.33 -6.85
CA ALA A 16 -13.49 -1.35 -6.93
C ALA A 16 -12.53 -1.63 -8.09
N LEU A 17 -12.22 -2.92 -8.34
CA LEU A 17 -11.44 -3.34 -9.50
C LEU A 17 -12.19 -3.08 -10.82
N ASN A 18 -13.48 -3.40 -10.88
CA ASN A 18 -14.30 -3.13 -12.05
C ASN A 18 -14.41 -1.62 -12.34
N ASP A 19 -14.47 -0.79 -11.30
CA ASP A 19 -14.43 0.67 -11.46
C ASP A 19 -13.08 1.11 -12.04
N LEU A 20 -11.97 0.53 -11.57
CA LEU A 20 -10.62 0.83 -12.04
C LEU A 20 -10.40 0.45 -13.51
N GLU A 21 -10.88 -0.73 -13.93
CA GLU A 21 -10.78 -1.23 -15.31
C GLU A 21 -11.42 -0.30 -16.35
N ARG A 22 -12.45 0.47 -15.97
CA ARG A 22 -13.11 1.44 -16.86
C ARG A 22 -12.21 2.60 -17.26
N TYR A 23 -11.11 2.83 -16.53
CA TYR A 23 -10.16 3.90 -16.78
C TYR A 23 -8.86 3.29 -17.31
N PRO A 24 -8.53 3.40 -18.61
CA PRO A 24 -7.22 2.98 -19.12
C PRO A 24 -6.08 3.64 -18.34
N ALA A 25 -4.98 2.92 -18.08
CA ALA A 25 -3.85 3.46 -17.31
C ALA A 25 -3.23 4.73 -17.93
N ALA A 26 -3.32 4.87 -19.26
CA ALA A 26 -2.84 6.01 -20.05
C ALA A 26 -1.47 6.53 -19.56
N PRO A 27 -0.40 5.69 -19.57
CA PRO A 27 0.86 6.06 -18.97
C PRO A 27 1.53 7.20 -19.74
N GLU A 28 1.94 8.25 -19.03
CA GLU A 28 2.93 9.23 -19.53
C GLU A 28 4.25 8.97 -18.82
N VAL A 29 5.34 8.90 -19.57
CA VAL A 29 6.66 8.55 -19.04
C VAL A 29 7.68 9.57 -19.53
N GLU A 30 8.18 10.38 -18.62
CA GLU A 30 9.12 11.48 -18.89
C GLU A 30 10.47 11.17 -18.23
N PRO A 31 11.59 11.23 -18.96
CA PRO A 31 12.91 11.10 -18.34
C PRO A 31 13.14 12.15 -17.25
N LEU A 32 13.83 11.76 -16.18
CA LEU A 32 14.28 12.65 -15.11
C LEU A 32 15.82 12.69 -15.07
N PRO A 33 16.46 13.55 -15.88
CA PRO A 33 17.93 13.61 -15.96
C PRO A 33 18.60 13.85 -14.60
N ILE A 34 18.03 14.74 -13.77
CA ILE A 34 18.58 15.07 -12.43
C ILE A 34 18.60 13.88 -11.46
N ARG A 35 17.80 12.84 -11.72
CA ARG A 35 17.78 11.61 -10.91
C ARG A 35 18.44 10.43 -11.61
N SER A 36 18.82 10.56 -12.88
CA SER A 36 19.46 9.47 -13.64
C SER A 36 20.94 9.34 -13.28
N THR A 37 21.49 8.15 -13.44
CA THR A 37 22.89 7.82 -13.17
C THR A 37 23.51 7.09 -14.37
N ASP A 38 24.81 6.80 -14.28
CA ASP A 38 25.51 6.01 -15.28
C ASP A 38 25.00 4.57 -15.39
N PHE A 39 24.38 4.05 -14.34
CA PHE A 39 23.89 2.66 -14.26
C PHE A 39 22.36 2.55 -14.29
N ALA A 40 21.61 3.64 -14.18
CA ALA A 40 20.14 3.60 -14.20
C ALA A 40 19.52 4.88 -14.79
N THR A 41 18.42 4.72 -15.52
CA THR A 41 17.62 5.86 -16.01
C THR A 41 16.41 6.04 -15.11
N ALA A 42 16.16 7.26 -14.66
CA ALA A 42 14.99 7.62 -13.87
C ALA A 42 13.93 8.28 -14.74
N TYR A 43 12.66 8.05 -14.41
CA TYR A 43 11.49 8.59 -15.09
C TYR A 43 10.46 9.09 -14.09
N ALA A 44 9.76 10.16 -14.45
CA ALA A 44 8.48 10.54 -13.90
C ALA A 44 7.42 9.78 -14.70
N VAL A 45 6.55 9.06 -14.00
CA VAL A 45 5.44 8.34 -14.58
C VAL A 45 4.15 9.00 -14.10
N ARG A 46 3.19 9.20 -15.00
CA ARG A 46 1.81 9.51 -14.61
C ARG A 46 0.87 8.40 -15.05
N LEU A 47 -0.04 8.00 -14.16
CA LEU A 47 -1.05 6.97 -14.39
C LEU A 47 -2.45 7.50 -14.05
N THR A 48 -3.44 7.17 -14.87
CA THR A 48 -4.84 7.49 -14.58
C THR A 48 -5.34 6.47 -13.57
N SER A 49 -6.21 6.87 -12.64
CA SER A 49 -6.87 5.94 -11.71
C SER A 49 -8.39 6.11 -11.74
N VAL A 50 -9.11 5.44 -10.83
CA VAL A 50 -10.56 5.58 -10.68
C VAL A 50 -10.93 7.04 -10.48
N GLY A 51 -11.75 7.59 -11.39
CA GLY A 51 -12.26 8.95 -11.33
C GLY A 51 -11.32 9.98 -11.98
N PRO A 52 -11.28 11.23 -11.50
CA PRO A 52 -10.49 12.31 -12.10
C PRO A 52 -8.99 12.28 -11.73
N TYR A 53 -8.52 11.21 -11.09
CA TYR A 53 -7.19 11.19 -10.47
C TYR A 53 -6.09 10.83 -11.45
N ARG A 54 -5.06 11.67 -11.47
CA ARG A 54 -3.79 11.43 -12.17
C ARG A 54 -2.69 11.21 -11.13
N LEU A 55 -2.26 9.97 -11.00
CA LEU A 55 -1.22 9.54 -10.09
C LEU A 55 0.16 9.89 -10.65
N PHE A 56 1.12 10.05 -9.75
CA PHE A 56 2.52 10.28 -10.05
C PHE A 56 3.37 9.15 -9.49
N GLY A 57 4.41 8.74 -10.21
CA GLY A 57 5.34 7.74 -9.75
C GLY A 57 6.76 7.98 -10.24
N TYR A 58 7.70 7.45 -9.48
CA TYR A 58 9.11 7.45 -9.79
C TYR A 58 9.50 6.05 -10.25
N LEU A 59 9.91 5.93 -11.51
CA LEU A 59 10.40 4.68 -12.10
C LEU A 59 11.91 4.79 -12.34
N SER A 60 12.69 3.83 -11.83
CA SER A 60 14.11 3.69 -12.16
C SER A 60 14.35 2.35 -12.85
N ILE A 61 15.03 2.37 -13.99
CA ILE A 61 15.35 1.18 -14.77
C ILE A 61 16.87 1.07 -14.87
N PRO A 62 17.48 -0.07 -14.49
CA PRO A 62 18.90 -0.30 -14.71
C PRO A 62 19.26 -0.23 -16.21
N ARG A 63 20.45 0.27 -16.53
CA ARG A 63 20.98 0.19 -17.90
C ARG A 63 21.50 -1.22 -18.14
N GLY A 64 21.26 -1.77 -19.33
CA GLY A 64 21.74 -3.09 -19.72
C GLY A 64 20.68 -3.91 -20.47
N GLY A 65 20.92 -5.22 -20.60
CA GLY A 65 20.12 -6.11 -21.44
C GLY A 65 18.76 -6.52 -20.89
N GLY A 66 18.50 -6.40 -19.58
CA GLY A 66 17.24 -6.83 -18.94
C GLY A 66 16.83 -8.28 -19.27
N PRO A 67 15.57 -8.68 -18.97
CA PRO A 67 14.70 -8.04 -17.98
C PRO A 67 15.31 -8.12 -16.57
N PHE A 68 14.90 -7.22 -15.67
CA PHE A 68 15.44 -7.10 -14.33
C PHE A 68 14.40 -7.50 -13.28
N PRO A 69 14.82 -8.06 -12.13
CA PRO A 69 13.93 -8.13 -10.97
C PRO A 69 13.42 -6.73 -10.60
N ALA A 70 12.25 -6.65 -9.98
CA ALA A 70 11.60 -5.38 -9.69
C ALA A 70 11.15 -5.24 -8.24
N ILE A 71 11.24 -4.01 -7.73
CA ILE A 71 10.74 -3.59 -6.42
C ILE A 71 9.63 -2.57 -6.63
N TYR A 72 8.43 -2.90 -6.19
CA TYR A 72 7.28 -2.01 -6.17
C TYR A 72 7.11 -1.41 -4.77
N TYR A 73 6.98 -0.09 -4.68
CA TYR A 73 6.63 0.63 -3.47
C TYR A 73 5.24 1.26 -3.66
N PRO A 74 4.17 0.60 -3.18
CA PRO A 74 2.81 1.12 -3.23
C PRO A 74 2.65 2.40 -2.39
N PRO A 75 1.57 3.17 -2.62
CA PRO A 75 1.20 4.27 -1.74
C PRO A 75 1.06 3.81 -0.29
N LYS A 76 1.50 4.65 0.66
CA LYS A 76 1.27 4.45 2.10
C LYS A 76 0.76 5.74 2.73
N TYR A 77 0.35 5.71 4.00
CA TYR A 77 -0.08 6.91 4.73
C TYR A 77 1.10 7.87 4.95
N GLN A 78 1.31 8.80 4.01
CA GLN A 78 2.38 9.80 4.04
C GLN A 78 2.10 10.94 3.05
N SER A 79 2.70 12.10 3.27
CA SER A 79 2.56 13.26 2.38
C SER A 79 3.41 13.19 1.10
N VAL A 80 4.64 12.70 1.21
CA VAL A 80 5.65 12.78 0.14
C VAL A 80 6.08 11.40 -0.31
N LEU A 81 6.21 11.25 -1.63
CA LEU A 81 6.80 10.08 -2.27
C LEU A 81 8.32 10.24 -2.38
N GLU A 82 9.05 9.21 -1.97
CA GLU A 82 10.49 9.10 -2.21
C GLU A 82 10.75 8.25 -3.46
N LEU A 83 11.79 8.62 -4.24
CA LEU A 83 12.23 7.81 -5.39
C LEU A 83 12.62 6.40 -4.92
N ILE A 84 13.42 6.33 -3.84
CA ILE A 84 13.80 5.14 -3.07
C ILE A 84 14.03 5.59 -1.63
N PRO A 85 13.69 4.77 -0.62
CA PRO A 85 14.08 5.01 0.76
C PRO A 85 15.58 5.33 0.91
N GLN A 86 15.91 6.32 1.75
CA GLN A 86 17.28 6.78 1.97
C GLN A 86 18.20 5.64 2.46
N GLY A 87 19.46 5.59 1.97
CA GLY A 87 20.52 4.71 2.51
C GLY A 87 21.09 3.65 1.54
N SER A 88 20.31 3.16 0.56
CA SER A 88 20.74 2.06 -0.35
C SER A 88 20.45 2.32 -1.83
N SER A 89 20.19 3.58 -2.20
CA SER A 89 19.49 3.91 -3.45
C SER A 89 20.26 3.54 -4.73
N ASN A 90 21.58 3.70 -4.78
CA ASN A 90 22.33 3.44 -6.02
C ASN A 90 22.51 1.96 -6.32
N GLU A 91 22.79 1.15 -5.29
CA GLU A 91 23.02 -0.30 -5.44
C GLU A 91 21.73 -1.04 -5.80
N LEU A 92 20.59 -0.59 -5.28
CA LEU A 92 19.29 -1.13 -5.69
C LEU A 92 18.99 -0.76 -7.15
N ARG A 93 19.19 0.50 -7.53
CA ARG A 93 18.90 1.00 -8.89
C ARG A 93 19.78 0.41 -9.98
N SER A 94 20.97 -0.07 -9.65
CA SER A 94 21.84 -0.74 -10.62
C SER A 94 21.43 -2.19 -10.90
N ARG A 95 20.54 -2.78 -10.08
CA ARG A 95 20.17 -4.21 -10.15
C ARG A 95 18.67 -4.46 -10.35
N TYR A 96 17.84 -3.55 -9.86
CA TYR A 96 16.39 -3.70 -9.83
C TYR A 96 15.71 -2.56 -10.58
N VAL A 97 14.63 -2.88 -11.30
CA VAL A 97 13.62 -1.87 -11.61
C VAL A 97 12.97 -1.45 -10.30
N THR A 98 12.92 -0.16 -10.00
CA THR A 98 12.21 0.35 -8.82
C THR A 98 11.06 1.22 -9.25
N PHE A 99 9.87 1.00 -8.71
CA PHE A 99 8.72 1.85 -8.98
C PHE A 99 8.02 2.25 -7.69
N SER A 100 8.11 3.53 -7.36
CA SER A 100 7.42 4.13 -6.22
C SER A 100 6.25 4.95 -6.72
N LEU A 101 5.06 4.72 -6.17
CA LEU A 101 3.83 5.41 -6.61
C LEU A 101 3.26 6.29 -5.49
N ALA A 102 2.95 7.53 -5.83
CA ALA A 102 2.15 8.42 -5.01
C ALA A 102 0.67 8.09 -5.26
N GLY A 103 -0.06 7.80 -4.19
CA GLY A 103 -1.52 7.64 -4.25
C GLY A 103 -2.22 8.99 -4.30
N ARG A 104 -3.52 9.00 -4.60
CA ARG A 104 -4.35 10.21 -4.52
C ARG A 104 -4.17 10.95 -3.20
N GLY A 105 -4.11 12.27 -3.25
CA GLY A 105 -3.91 13.11 -2.07
C GLY A 105 -2.45 13.40 -1.73
N GLN A 106 -1.49 12.60 -2.21
CA GLN A 106 -0.07 12.83 -1.98
C GLN A 106 0.51 13.84 -2.97
N ARG A 107 1.66 14.43 -2.64
CA ARG A 107 2.35 15.39 -3.52
C ARG A 107 2.48 14.87 -4.96
N ASN A 108 2.14 15.70 -5.94
CA ASN A 108 2.07 15.41 -7.38
C ASN A 108 0.92 14.47 -7.82
N SER A 109 0.14 13.96 -6.86
CA SER A 109 -1.12 13.22 -7.06
C SER A 109 -2.24 13.87 -6.23
N ASP A 110 -2.09 15.16 -5.95
CA ASP A 110 -2.87 15.97 -5.03
C ASP A 110 -3.98 16.78 -5.73
N GLN A 111 -4.37 16.34 -6.93
CA GLN A 111 -5.46 16.91 -7.71
C GLN A 111 -6.45 15.81 -8.13
N PRO A 112 -7.76 16.02 -7.97
CA PRO A 112 -8.42 17.23 -7.42
C PRO A 112 -8.44 17.30 -5.88
N PHE A 113 -7.87 16.30 -5.18
CA PHE A 113 -7.87 16.23 -3.72
C PHE A 113 -6.44 16.24 -3.21
N SER A 114 -6.16 17.12 -2.24
CA SER A 114 -4.89 17.21 -1.53
C SER A 114 -5.12 16.75 -0.09
N ALA A 115 -4.41 15.71 0.33
CA ALA A 115 -4.63 15.09 1.64
C ALA A 115 -3.96 15.90 2.76
N MET A 116 -4.66 15.99 3.89
CA MET A 116 -4.11 16.49 5.14
C MET A 116 -3.38 15.38 5.87
N PHE A 117 -2.18 15.66 6.37
CA PHE A 117 -1.39 14.73 7.18
C PHE A 117 -0.94 15.44 8.46
N PRO A 118 -1.50 15.11 9.64
CA PRO A 118 -2.61 14.17 9.90
C PRO A 118 -3.97 14.59 9.30
N GLY A 119 -4.89 13.65 9.10
CA GLY A 119 -6.29 13.90 8.72
C GLY A 119 -6.85 12.94 7.67
N MET A 120 -6.01 12.44 6.77
CA MET A 120 -6.44 11.58 5.66
C MET A 120 -7.06 10.26 6.13
N LEU A 121 -6.75 9.76 7.34
CA LEU A 121 -7.25 8.45 7.78
C LEU A 121 -8.76 8.46 7.96
N THR A 122 -9.34 9.63 8.22
CA THR A 122 -10.78 9.79 8.51
C THR A 122 -11.57 10.38 7.35
N GLU A 123 -10.93 10.65 6.21
CA GLU A 123 -11.59 11.20 5.02
C GLU A 123 -12.60 10.21 4.42
N GLY A 124 -13.89 10.46 4.65
CA GLY A 124 -14.99 9.59 4.22
C GLY A 124 -15.11 8.28 5.01
N ILE A 125 -14.53 8.18 6.21
CA ILE A 125 -14.44 6.92 6.98
C ILE A 125 -15.81 6.36 7.40
N ASP A 126 -16.87 7.16 7.46
CA ASP A 126 -18.23 6.72 7.78
C ASP A 126 -19.07 6.31 6.56
N ASP A 127 -18.47 6.21 5.38
CA ASP A 127 -19.09 5.67 4.17
C ASP A 127 -18.10 4.78 3.43
N ALA A 128 -18.25 3.46 3.57
CA ALA A 128 -17.33 2.48 2.98
C ALA A 128 -17.10 2.69 1.48
N ARG A 129 -18.12 3.12 0.72
CA ARG A 129 -17.99 3.31 -0.73
C ARG A 129 -17.20 4.56 -1.10
N ASN A 130 -17.28 5.59 -0.25
CA ASN A 130 -16.62 6.87 -0.45
C ASN A 130 -15.35 7.03 0.39
N TYR A 131 -15.01 6.04 1.21
CA TYR A 131 -13.82 6.07 2.05
C TYR A 131 -12.55 6.17 1.20
N ILE A 132 -11.68 7.15 1.51
CA ILE A 132 -10.53 7.50 0.66
C ILE A 132 -9.61 6.31 0.40
N PHE A 133 -9.46 5.41 1.38
CA PHE A 133 -8.58 4.24 1.27
C PHE A 133 -9.06 3.22 0.24
N ARG A 134 -10.36 3.14 -0.06
CA ARG A 134 -10.88 2.34 -1.19
C ARG A 134 -10.21 2.78 -2.49
N GLY A 135 -10.09 4.09 -2.69
CA GLY A 135 -9.41 4.69 -3.84
C GLY A 135 -7.90 4.50 -3.81
N VAL A 136 -7.26 4.67 -2.65
CA VAL A 136 -5.80 4.48 -2.50
C VAL A 136 -5.37 3.05 -2.81
N ILE A 137 -6.17 2.05 -2.40
CA ILE A 137 -5.89 0.64 -2.71
C ILE A 137 -6.06 0.36 -4.21
N ALA A 138 -7.06 0.97 -4.86
CA ALA A 138 -7.18 0.91 -6.32
C ALA A 138 -5.98 1.60 -7.03
N ASP A 139 -5.48 2.72 -6.50
CA ASP A 139 -4.28 3.39 -7.00
C ASP A 139 -3.05 2.47 -6.92
N ALA A 140 -2.92 1.72 -5.82
CA ALA A 140 -1.86 0.73 -5.63
C ALA A 140 -1.95 -0.42 -6.65
N VAL A 141 -3.15 -0.94 -6.90
CA VAL A 141 -3.37 -1.95 -7.95
C VAL A 141 -2.96 -1.41 -9.33
N ARG A 142 -3.36 -0.17 -9.67
CA ARG A 142 -2.99 0.50 -10.93
C ARG A 142 -1.48 0.61 -11.10
N GLY A 143 -0.75 0.93 -10.04
CA GLY A 143 0.71 0.97 -10.09
C GLY A 143 1.34 -0.39 -10.36
N GLN A 144 0.83 -1.43 -9.72
CA GLN A 144 1.29 -2.80 -9.92
C GLN A 144 0.99 -3.30 -11.34
N GLU A 145 -0.20 -3.04 -11.87
CA GLU A 145 -0.57 -3.31 -13.28
C GLU A 145 0.43 -2.67 -14.25
N TYR A 146 0.73 -1.39 -14.04
CA TYR A 146 1.68 -0.68 -14.88
C TYR A 146 3.08 -1.29 -14.79
N LEU A 147 3.58 -1.58 -13.60
CA LEU A 147 4.90 -2.19 -13.42
C LEU A 147 4.98 -3.55 -14.13
N LEU A 148 3.98 -4.41 -13.97
CA LEU A 148 3.95 -5.74 -14.57
C LEU A 148 3.77 -5.71 -16.10
N SER A 149 3.35 -4.58 -16.67
CA SER A 149 3.28 -4.38 -18.13
C SER A 149 4.61 -4.01 -18.77
N ARG A 150 5.63 -3.68 -17.96
CA ARG A 150 6.94 -3.21 -18.46
C ARG A 150 7.78 -4.37 -19.03
N PRO A 151 8.29 -4.27 -20.26
CA PRO A 151 9.18 -5.30 -20.83
C PRO A 151 10.51 -5.39 -20.09
N GLU A 152 10.91 -4.35 -19.37
CA GLU A 152 12.14 -4.34 -18.57
C GLU A 152 12.01 -5.14 -17.27
N VAL A 153 10.81 -5.58 -16.90
CA VAL A 153 10.53 -6.29 -15.65
C VAL A 153 10.47 -7.80 -15.86
N ASP A 154 11.27 -8.52 -15.09
CA ASP A 154 11.15 -9.95 -14.93
C ASP A 154 9.99 -10.26 -13.96
N ARG A 155 8.85 -10.62 -14.54
CA ARG A 155 7.60 -10.87 -13.81
C ARG A 155 7.68 -12.02 -12.81
N SER A 156 8.69 -12.89 -12.91
CA SER A 156 8.91 -13.96 -11.93
C SER A 156 9.63 -13.49 -10.66
N ARG A 157 10.22 -12.27 -10.68
CA ARG A 157 11.04 -11.71 -9.61
C ARG A 157 10.61 -10.30 -9.25
N VAL A 158 9.35 -10.15 -8.88
CA VAL A 158 8.76 -8.88 -8.41
C VAL A 158 8.53 -8.95 -6.91
N VAL A 159 9.03 -7.97 -6.16
CA VAL A 159 8.72 -7.80 -4.73
C VAL A 159 7.89 -6.54 -4.54
N SER A 160 6.79 -6.64 -3.79
CA SER A 160 6.04 -5.49 -3.27
C SER A 160 6.53 -5.18 -1.85
N VAL A 161 6.89 -3.94 -1.58
CA VAL A 161 7.44 -3.51 -0.28
C VAL A 161 6.65 -2.32 0.24
N GLY A 162 6.06 -2.45 1.43
CA GLY A 162 5.28 -1.38 2.04
C GLY A 162 4.60 -1.78 3.34
N ASN A 163 3.46 -1.17 3.63
CA ASN A 163 2.64 -1.47 4.79
C ASN A 163 1.35 -2.18 4.37
N ASP A 164 0.25 -1.90 5.07
CA ASP A 164 -1.09 -2.41 4.84
C ASP A 164 -1.50 -2.40 3.35
N VAL A 165 -1.26 -1.28 2.66
CA VAL A 165 -1.65 -1.11 1.24
C VAL A 165 -0.90 -2.08 0.32
N ALA A 166 0.34 -2.45 0.67
CA ALA A 166 1.12 -3.42 -0.11
C ALA A 166 0.55 -4.85 0.01
N LEU A 167 0.05 -5.22 1.19
CA LEU A 167 -0.65 -6.50 1.37
C LEU A 167 -1.98 -6.50 0.62
N MET A 168 -2.76 -5.43 0.76
CA MET A 168 -4.05 -5.28 0.10
C MET A 168 -3.92 -5.32 -1.43
N SER A 169 -2.96 -4.60 -2.02
CA SER A 169 -2.75 -4.61 -3.47
C SER A 169 -2.26 -5.97 -3.95
N ALA A 170 -1.35 -6.64 -3.23
CA ALA A 170 -0.88 -7.99 -3.56
C ALA A 170 -2.01 -9.04 -3.48
N ALA A 171 -2.98 -8.86 -2.58
CA ALA A 171 -4.18 -9.69 -2.50
C ALA A 171 -5.14 -9.45 -3.68
N MET A 172 -5.25 -8.21 -4.16
CA MET A 172 -6.19 -7.81 -5.20
C MET A 172 -5.66 -7.99 -6.62
N HIS A 173 -4.33 -7.94 -6.82
CA HIS A 173 -3.70 -8.11 -8.13
C HIS A 173 -2.48 -9.04 -8.03
N GLN A 174 -2.63 -10.23 -8.63
CA GLN A 174 -1.57 -11.24 -8.64
C GLN A 174 -0.41 -10.81 -9.54
N GLY A 175 0.82 -11.10 -9.12
CA GLY A 175 2.02 -10.83 -9.92
C GLY A 175 3.24 -10.42 -9.11
N ALA A 176 3.09 -10.10 -7.82
CA ALA A 176 4.21 -10.06 -6.90
C ALA A 176 4.63 -11.49 -6.53
N SER A 177 5.91 -11.82 -6.71
CA SER A 177 6.50 -13.08 -6.26
C SER A 177 6.75 -13.07 -4.74
N HIS A 178 7.08 -11.90 -4.20
CA HIS A 178 7.38 -11.68 -2.79
C HIS A 178 6.65 -10.44 -2.28
N LEU A 179 6.31 -10.45 -1.01
CA LEU A 179 5.75 -9.32 -0.28
C LEU A 179 6.57 -9.08 0.98
N VAL A 180 7.02 -7.85 1.19
CA VAL A 180 7.55 -7.38 2.48
C VAL A 180 6.59 -6.33 3.00
N CYS A 181 5.90 -6.65 4.09
CA CYS A 181 4.87 -5.81 4.66
C CYS A 181 5.18 -5.49 6.12
N THR A 182 5.08 -4.21 6.47
CA THR A 182 5.08 -3.73 7.86
C THR A 182 3.69 -3.17 8.17
N PRO A 183 2.72 -4.00 8.60
CA PRO A 183 1.37 -3.54 8.92
C PRO A 183 1.39 -2.46 10.00
N ALA A 184 0.52 -1.45 9.88
CA ALA A 184 0.51 -0.32 10.81
C ALA A 184 -0.89 0.15 11.20
N LEU A 185 -1.92 -0.09 10.38
CA LEU A 185 -3.22 0.58 10.54
C LEU A 185 -4.40 -0.39 10.61
N PHE A 186 -4.48 -1.32 9.67
CA PHE A 186 -5.72 -2.00 9.32
C PHE A 186 -5.77 -3.45 9.81
N VAL A 187 -5.19 -3.73 10.98
CA VAL A 187 -5.44 -4.98 11.72
C VAL A 187 -6.27 -4.63 12.94
N ASP A 188 -7.56 -4.95 12.93
CA ASP A 188 -8.51 -4.61 14.01
C ASP A 188 -8.47 -3.11 14.39
N ALA A 189 -8.45 -2.25 13.37
CA ALA A 189 -8.15 -0.81 13.49
C ALA A 189 -8.96 -0.09 14.58
N MET A 190 -10.25 -0.41 14.70
CA MET A 190 -11.14 0.15 15.73
C MET A 190 -10.66 -0.16 17.15
N ASN A 191 -10.20 -1.37 17.39
CA ASN A 191 -9.71 -1.78 18.70
C ASN A 191 -8.31 -1.23 18.95
N GLN A 192 -7.42 -1.29 17.95
CA GLN A 192 -6.07 -0.76 18.04
C GLN A 192 -6.06 0.75 18.32
N ALA A 193 -6.97 1.52 17.71
CA ALA A 193 -7.13 2.93 18.00
C ALA A 193 -7.40 3.19 19.49
N THR A 194 -8.22 2.38 20.17
CA THR A 194 -8.49 2.57 21.61
C THR A 194 -7.30 2.29 22.52
N ARG A 195 -6.23 1.67 22.01
CA ARG A 195 -5.04 1.27 22.77
C ARG A 195 -3.89 2.27 22.65
N THR A 196 -4.04 3.33 21.87
CA THR A 196 -2.97 4.30 21.60
C THR A 196 -3.51 5.72 21.45
N GLY A 197 -2.69 6.70 21.84
CA GLY A 197 -2.88 8.12 21.52
C GLY A 197 -1.99 8.60 20.37
N ALA A 198 -1.34 7.67 19.67
CA ALA A 198 -0.39 7.99 18.60
C ALA A 198 -1.10 8.15 17.25
N TYR A 199 -0.73 9.20 16.52
CA TYR A 199 -1.13 9.38 15.14
C TYR A 199 -0.44 8.34 14.22
N PRO A 200 -1.13 7.83 13.20
CA PRO A 200 -2.44 8.29 12.72
C PRO A 200 -3.66 7.57 13.33
N LEU A 201 -3.49 6.52 14.13
CA LEU A 201 -4.64 5.79 14.72
C LEU A 201 -5.49 6.68 15.64
N GLU A 202 -4.89 7.68 16.29
CA GLU A 202 -5.63 8.68 17.09
C GLU A 202 -6.66 9.47 16.27
N GLU A 203 -6.49 9.61 14.94
CA GLU A 203 -7.50 10.27 14.09
C GLU A 203 -8.87 9.57 14.19
N ILE A 204 -8.89 8.24 14.33
CA ILE A 204 -10.12 7.48 14.51
C ILE A 204 -10.81 7.85 15.83
N ASN A 205 -10.03 7.99 16.91
CA ASN A 205 -10.56 8.40 18.22
C ASN A 205 -11.10 9.84 18.17
N ASP A 206 -10.33 10.78 17.61
CA ASP A 206 -10.74 12.18 17.41
C ASP A 206 -12.06 12.28 16.63
N TYR A 207 -12.18 11.53 15.54
CA TYR A 207 -13.37 11.48 14.71
C TYR A 207 -14.58 10.93 15.49
N LEU A 208 -14.43 9.82 16.20
CA LEU A 208 -15.52 9.19 16.95
C LEU A 208 -15.92 9.98 18.20
N ASN A 209 -15.01 10.73 18.81
CA ASN A 209 -15.33 11.67 19.88
C ASN A 209 -16.17 12.84 19.35
N THR A 210 -15.88 13.31 18.14
CA THR A 210 -16.64 14.38 17.48
C THR A 210 -17.99 13.90 16.95
N PHE A 211 -18.04 12.67 16.42
CA PHE A 211 -19.21 12.09 15.76
C PHE A 211 -19.57 10.70 16.32
N PRO A 212 -20.01 10.61 17.58
CA PRO A 212 -20.25 9.32 18.25
C PRO A 212 -21.29 8.45 17.53
N ASP A 213 -22.31 9.07 16.92
CA ASP A 213 -23.37 8.37 16.17
C ASP A 213 -22.86 7.67 14.90
N ARG A 214 -21.65 8.02 14.43
CA ARG A 214 -21.02 7.42 13.24
C ARG A 214 -20.27 6.12 13.53
N ARG A 215 -20.13 5.72 14.81
CA ARG A 215 -19.35 4.54 15.23
C ARG A 215 -19.67 3.27 14.43
N ARG A 216 -20.94 2.98 14.17
CA ARG A 216 -21.33 1.78 13.41
C ARG A 216 -20.85 1.85 11.96
N ALA A 217 -21.01 2.99 11.31
CA ALA A 217 -20.61 3.19 9.92
C ALA A 217 -19.08 3.16 9.77
N VAL A 218 -18.35 3.75 10.73
CA VAL A 218 -16.88 3.67 10.78
C VAL A 218 -16.41 2.22 10.96
N ALA A 219 -17.03 1.46 11.87
CA ALA A 219 -16.71 0.06 12.07
C ALA A 219 -16.97 -0.78 10.79
N GLU A 220 -18.05 -0.49 10.06
CA GLU A 220 -18.36 -1.12 8.79
C GLU A 220 -17.28 -0.81 7.72
N SER A 221 -16.91 0.46 7.52
CA SER A 221 -15.85 0.85 6.57
C SER A 221 -14.50 0.20 6.89
N LEU A 222 -14.09 0.21 8.16
CA LEU A 222 -12.84 -0.41 8.61
C LEU A 222 -12.89 -1.94 8.50
N GLY A 223 -14.08 -2.54 8.58
CA GLY A 223 -14.32 -3.95 8.29
C GLY A 223 -13.87 -4.37 6.88
N TYR A 224 -14.08 -3.52 5.87
CA TYR A 224 -13.61 -3.77 4.50
C TYR A 224 -12.11 -3.54 4.33
N MET A 225 -11.46 -2.80 5.23
CA MET A 225 -10.02 -2.52 5.17
C MET A 225 -9.21 -3.54 5.96
N ASP A 226 -9.82 -4.40 6.77
CA ASP A 226 -9.05 -5.28 7.64
C ASP A 226 -8.18 -6.28 6.87
N LEU A 227 -6.88 -6.33 7.17
CA LEU A 227 -5.91 -7.18 6.47
C LEU A 227 -6.26 -8.67 6.53
N ARG A 228 -7.00 -9.11 7.56
CA ARG A 228 -7.47 -10.51 7.66
C ARG A 228 -8.39 -10.90 6.51
N GLY A 229 -9.14 -9.95 5.94
CA GLY A 229 -9.98 -10.19 4.76
C GLY A 229 -9.19 -10.32 3.46
N PHE A 230 -8.01 -9.72 3.38
CA PHE A 230 -7.13 -9.77 2.21
C PHE A 230 -6.16 -10.94 2.23
N ALA A 231 -5.66 -11.32 3.42
CA ALA A 231 -4.66 -12.36 3.61
C ALA A 231 -4.95 -13.66 2.83
N PRO A 232 -6.18 -14.22 2.82
CA PRO A 232 -6.50 -15.44 2.07
C PRO A 232 -6.28 -15.35 0.55
N LYS A 233 -6.11 -14.16 -0.02
CA LYS A 233 -5.87 -13.95 -1.46
C LYS A 233 -4.41 -13.69 -1.80
N VAL A 234 -3.54 -13.53 -0.80
CA VAL A 234 -2.09 -13.31 -1.00
C VAL A 234 -1.41 -14.64 -1.33
N GLN A 235 -0.81 -14.71 -2.52
CA GLN A 235 -0.05 -15.90 -2.98
C GLN A 235 1.47 -15.70 -2.89
N ALA A 236 1.92 -14.45 -2.76
CA ALA A 236 3.34 -14.10 -2.68
C ALA A 236 4.00 -14.71 -1.43
N ALA A 237 5.26 -15.11 -1.55
CA ALA A 237 6.07 -15.42 -0.36
C ALA A 237 6.22 -14.14 0.48
N THR A 238 5.77 -14.17 1.72
CA THR A 238 5.53 -12.98 2.53
C THR A 238 6.44 -12.93 3.75
N LEU A 239 7.08 -11.78 3.94
CA LEU A 239 7.69 -11.38 5.21
C LEU A 239 6.81 -10.30 5.84
N LEU A 240 6.26 -10.60 7.02
CA LEU A 240 5.59 -9.62 7.88
C LEU A 240 6.58 -9.11 8.91
N MET A 241 6.81 -7.80 8.94
CA MET A 241 7.59 -7.14 9.97
C MET A 241 6.63 -6.71 11.09
N ALA A 242 6.74 -7.36 12.24
CA ALA A 242 5.96 -7.08 13.44
C ALA A 242 6.68 -6.06 14.32
N ASP A 243 5.93 -5.35 15.15
CA ASP A 243 6.47 -4.55 16.24
C ASP A 243 7.24 -5.44 17.23
N ALA A 244 8.04 -4.80 18.08
CA ALA A 244 8.58 -5.46 19.27
C ALA A 244 7.43 -6.01 20.14
N SER A 245 7.73 -7.05 20.92
CA SER A 245 6.75 -7.70 21.81
C SER A 245 6.01 -6.66 22.69
N GLY A 246 4.67 -6.70 22.67
CA GLY A 246 3.82 -5.73 23.36
C GLY A 246 3.47 -4.47 22.56
N GLY A 247 3.99 -4.34 21.33
CA GLY A 247 3.58 -3.33 20.36
C GLY A 247 2.13 -3.51 19.88
N LEU A 248 1.64 -2.57 19.06
CA LEU A 248 0.26 -2.65 18.54
C LEU A 248 0.14 -3.76 17.49
N MET A 249 1.17 -3.89 16.65
CA MET A 249 1.28 -4.85 15.55
C MET A 249 2.38 -5.89 15.85
N ASP A 250 2.43 -6.39 17.08
CA ASP A 250 3.37 -7.45 17.47
C ASP A 250 3.00 -8.82 16.85
N ASN A 251 3.79 -9.85 17.13
CA ASN A 251 3.57 -11.18 16.55
C ASN A 251 2.17 -11.72 16.84
N ASP A 252 1.64 -11.52 18.05
CA ASP A 252 0.32 -12.02 18.44
C ASP A 252 -0.79 -11.29 17.66
N ALA A 253 -0.66 -9.98 17.49
CA ALA A 253 -1.60 -9.19 16.70
C ALA A 253 -1.58 -9.57 15.20
N LEU A 254 -0.42 -9.92 14.66
CA LEU A 254 -0.25 -10.28 13.25
C LEU A 254 -0.48 -11.76 12.94
N GLN A 255 -0.47 -12.64 13.94
CA GLN A 255 -0.62 -14.09 13.73
C GLN A 255 -1.89 -14.47 12.93
N PRO A 256 -3.09 -13.88 13.18
CA PRO A 256 -4.28 -14.20 12.39
C PRO A 256 -4.16 -13.79 10.91
N VAL A 257 -3.39 -12.74 10.62
CA VAL A 257 -3.09 -12.33 9.23
C VAL A 257 -2.11 -13.32 8.62
N ALA A 258 -1.04 -13.66 9.34
CA ALA A 258 0.00 -14.59 8.87
C ALA A 258 -0.57 -15.98 8.54
N ASP A 259 -1.38 -16.55 9.44
CA ASP A 259 -2.00 -17.87 9.28
C ASP A 259 -2.98 -17.93 8.09
N ALA A 260 -3.57 -16.78 7.74
CA ALA A 260 -4.53 -16.69 6.64
C ALA A 260 -3.86 -16.50 5.27
N ILE A 261 -2.59 -16.09 5.20
CA ILE A 261 -1.86 -15.93 3.93
C ILE A 261 -1.62 -17.31 3.30
N ARG A 262 -1.96 -17.46 2.01
CA ARG A 262 -1.75 -18.72 1.28
C ARG A 262 -0.30 -18.93 0.85
N GLY A 263 0.43 -17.86 0.59
CA GLY A 263 1.87 -17.91 0.32
C GLY A 263 2.69 -18.32 1.55
N GLN A 264 3.91 -18.80 1.33
CA GLN A 264 4.84 -19.06 2.44
C GLN A 264 5.03 -17.77 3.24
N THR A 265 4.81 -17.80 4.55
CA THR A 265 4.83 -16.60 5.38
C THR A 265 5.80 -16.74 6.54
N THR A 266 6.59 -15.70 6.76
CA THR A 266 7.45 -15.53 7.94
C THR A 266 7.03 -14.25 8.65
N VAL A 267 6.94 -14.28 9.98
CA VAL A 267 6.77 -13.09 10.81
C VAL A 267 8.09 -12.82 11.52
N HIS A 268 8.58 -11.58 11.42
CA HIS A 268 9.79 -11.13 12.08
C HIS A 268 9.44 -10.01 13.06
N GLY A 269 9.59 -10.27 14.36
CA GLY A 269 9.40 -9.25 15.40
C GLY A 269 10.61 -8.34 15.51
N SER A 270 10.37 -7.03 15.47
CA SER A 270 11.40 -6.01 15.64
C SER A 270 12.11 -6.14 17.00
N GLU A 271 13.43 -6.04 16.99
CA GLU A 271 14.30 -5.86 18.15
C GLU A 271 14.40 -4.38 18.58
N SER A 272 13.55 -3.51 18.03
CA SER A 272 13.61 -2.05 18.19
C SER A 272 14.96 -1.47 17.77
N SER A 273 15.55 -2.00 16.70
CA SER A 273 16.90 -1.64 16.26
C SER A 273 17.03 -1.72 14.75
N SER A 274 17.24 -0.57 14.10
CA SER A 274 17.43 -0.48 12.65
C SER A 274 18.68 -1.19 12.11
N TYR A 275 19.54 -1.72 12.97
CA TYR A 275 20.68 -2.55 12.59
C TYR A 275 20.37 -4.04 12.63
N LYS A 276 19.42 -4.45 13.48
CA LYS A 276 19.06 -5.85 13.69
C LYS A 276 17.81 -6.26 12.91
N ASP A 277 16.90 -5.30 12.73
CA ASP A 277 15.67 -5.37 11.93
C ASP A 277 15.97 -5.18 10.44
#